data_AF-W7DQH8-F1
#
_entry.id   AF-W7DQH8-F1
#
_cell.length_a   1.000
_cell.length_b   1.000
_cell.length_c   1.000
_cell.angle_alpha   90.00
_cell.angle_beta   90.00
_cell.angle_gamma   90.00
#
_symmetry.space_group_name_H-M   'P 1'
#
loop_
_entity.id
_entity.type
_entity.pdbx_description
1 polymer ?
#
loop_
_entity_poly.entity_id
_entity_poly.type
_entity_poly.pdbx_seq_one_letter_code
_entity_poly.pdbx_strand_id
1 'polypeptide(L)'
;MMITITKGMPDGPQAIDSNFKELRQNGITKSVFDGAAYFLDTQSFSWSEEDIGPSGKLILIFERYQAGTGALGYFTEPISFDAATLKKIGSGVSYKVRFSDSSTVKVFYPSLTGVHGHGDNGLDANKGYALTHVLVVKGL
;
A
#
# COMPACT_ATOMS: atom_id res chain seq x y z
N MET A 1 -3.45 -12.74 5.10
CA MET A 1 -2.16 -12.02 4.99
C MET A 1 -1.76 -12.14 3.54
N MET A 2 -1.71 -11.02 2.81
CA MET A 2 -1.43 -11.06 1.37
C MET A 2 0.03 -11.43 1.07
N ILE A 3 0.22 -12.14 -0.03
CA ILE A 3 1.50 -12.70 -0.49
C ILE A 3 2.13 -11.76 -1.52
N THR A 4 3.42 -11.46 -1.38
CA THR A 4 4.19 -10.69 -2.38
C THR A 4 4.29 -11.46 -3.70
N ILE A 5 3.99 -10.81 -4.83
CA ILE A 5 4.06 -11.43 -6.15
C ILE A 5 5.37 -11.04 -6.85
N THR A 6 6.23 -12.02 -7.13
CA THR A 6 7.55 -11.81 -7.75
C THR A 6 7.62 -12.35 -9.17
N LYS A 7 8.51 -11.80 -10.01
CA LYS A 7 8.69 -12.27 -11.38
C LYS A 7 9.30 -13.68 -11.39
N GLY A 8 8.65 -14.60 -12.11
CA GLY A 8 9.11 -16.00 -12.23
C GLY A 8 8.80 -16.88 -11.02
N MET A 9 7.93 -16.42 -10.10
CA MET A 9 7.48 -17.23 -8.97
C MET A 9 6.78 -18.51 -9.47
N PRO A 10 7.15 -19.71 -8.96
CA PRO A 10 6.55 -20.96 -9.39
C PRO A 10 5.04 -21.04 -9.11
N ASP A 11 4.58 -20.42 -8.02
CA ASP A 11 3.17 -20.42 -7.60
C ASP A 11 2.48 -19.05 -7.81
N GLY A 12 2.97 -18.26 -8.79
CA GLY A 12 2.42 -16.93 -9.08
C GLY A 12 0.89 -16.90 -9.25
N PRO A 13 0.28 -17.78 -10.06
CA PRO A 13 -1.17 -17.84 -10.22
C PRO A 13 -1.93 -18.09 -8.91
N GLN A 14 -1.46 -19.00 -8.06
CA GLN A 14 -2.10 -19.36 -6.80
C GLN A 14 -1.97 -18.26 -5.76
N ALA A 15 -0.83 -17.56 -5.74
CA ALA A 15 -0.61 -16.40 -4.87
C ALA A 15 -1.51 -15.23 -5.27
N ILE A 16 -1.66 -14.98 -6.58
CA ILE A 16 -2.59 -13.98 -7.12
C ILE A 16 -4.04 -14.32 -6.74
N ASP A 17 -4.47 -15.56 -6.97
CA ASP A 17 -5.82 -16.00 -6.63
C ASP A 17 -6.10 -15.94 -5.12
N SER A 18 -5.10 -16.27 -4.29
CA SER A 18 -5.22 -16.15 -2.83
C SER A 18 -5.36 -14.70 -2.38
N ASN A 19 -4.57 -13.79 -2.96
CA ASN A 19 -4.70 -12.36 -2.70
C ASN A 19 -6.08 -11.84 -3.14
N PHE A 20 -6.56 -12.20 -4.33
CA PHE A 20 -7.89 -11.80 -4.79
C PHE A 20 -9.01 -12.41 -3.95
N LYS A 21 -8.88 -13.65 -3.50
CA LYS A 21 -9.84 -14.27 -2.58
C LYS A 21 -9.86 -13.53 -1.25
N GLU A 22 -8.71 -13.19 -0.69
CA GLU A 22 -8.61 -12.40 0.54
C GLU A 22 -9.24 -11.02 0.35
N LEU A 23 -8.98 -10.32 -0.76
CA LEU A 23 -9.62 -9.04 -1.08
C LEU A 23 -11.15 -9.14 -1.21
N ARG A 24 -11.65 -10.20 -1.88
CA ARG A 24 -13.09 -10.45 -2.03
C ARG A 24 -13.76 -10.82 -0.71
N GLN A 25 -13.13 -11.65 0.11
CA GLN A 25 -13.64 -12.07 1.42
C GLN A 25 -13.63 -10.93 2.44
N ASN A 26 -12.64 -10.04 2.35
CA ASN A 26 -12.57 -8.86 3.19
C ASN A 26 -13.53 -7.76 2.74
N GLY A 27 -14.11 -7.85 1.54
CA GLY A 27 -15.03 -6.85 1.00
C GLY A 27 -14.37 -5.48 0.91
N ILE A 28 -13.47 -5.28 -0.08
CA ILE A 28 -12.95 -3.94 -0.39
C ILE A 28 -14.16 -3.00 -0.52
N THR A 29 -14.36 -2.15 0.47
CA THR A 29 -15.47 -1.21 0.51
C THR A 29 -15.14 0.04 -0.27
N LYS A 30 -13.86 0.38 -0.40
CA LYS A 30 -13.43 1.60 -1.09
C LYS A 30 -12.03 1.48 -1.69
N SER A 31 -11.91 1.77 -2.99
CA SER A 31 -10.64 2.08 -3.64
C SER A 31 -10.49 3.61 -3.66
N VAL A 32 -9.60 4.14 -2.83
CA VAL A 32 -9.38 5.59 -2.69
C VAL A 32 -8.41 6.10 -3.77
N PHE A 33 -7.53 5.24 -4.24
CA PHE A 33 -6.58 5.55 -5.31
C PHE A 33 -6.33 4.31 -6.16
N ASP A 34 -6.29 4.52 -7.47
CA ASP A 34 -5.94 3.54 -8.50
C ASP A 34 -5.12 4.27 -9.58
N GLY A 35 -3.81 4.02 -9.62
CA GLY A 35 -2.89 4.73 -10.50
C GLY A 35 -1.44 4.36 -10.22
N ALA A 36 -0.51 5.30 -10.41
CA ALA A 36 0.88 5.14 -9.99
C ALA A 36 1.46 6.48 -9.54
N ALA A 37 1.97 6.54 -8.30
CA ALA A 37 2.54 7.76 -7.76
C ALA A 37 3.79 7.48 -6.90
N TYR A 38 4.78 8.38 -6.92
CA TYR A 38 5.99 8.28 -6.11
C TYR A 38 5.78 8.45 -4.60
N PHE A 39 4.53 8.63 -4.18
CA PHE A 39 4.05 8.89 -2.83
C PHE A 39 4.84 9.95 -2.07
N LEU A 40 4.98 11.11 -2.70
CA LEU A 40 5.67 12.28 -2.14
C LEU A 40 4.84 12.95 -1.03
N ASP A 41 5.44 13.87 -0.29
CA ASP A 41 4.77 14.71 0.72
C ASP A 41 3.63 15.57 0.15
N THR A 42 3.64 15.86 -1.15
CA THR A 42 2.53 16.53 -1.84
C THR A 42 1.33 15.62 -2.11
N GLN A 43 1.39 14.35 -1.74
CA GLN A 43 0.36 13.35 -2.04
C GLN A 43 -0.27 12.85 -0.75
N SER A 44 -1.59 13.04 -0.64
CA SER A 44 -2.39 12.62 0.50
C SER A 44 -3.71 12.04 0.02
N PHE A 45 -4.13 10.96 0.66
CA PHE A 45 -5.42 10.32 0.41
C PHE A 45 -6.20 10.26 1.71
N SER A 46 -7.50 10.54 1.67
CA SER A 46 -8.35 10.62 2.86
C SER A 46 -9.66 9.87 2.68
N TRP A 47 -10.24 9.48 3.81
CA TRP A 47 -11.51 8.78 3.92
C TRP A 47 -12.12 9.01 5.32
N SER A 48 -13.36 8.57 5.52
CA SER A 48 -14.03 8.67 6.82
C SER A 48 -13.63 7.50 7.72
N GLU A 49 -13.52 7.68 9.04
CA GLU A 49 -13.22 6.56 9.97
C GLU A 49 -14.24 5.42 9.84
N GLU A 50 -15.50 5.75 9.51
CA GLU A 50 -16.57 4.77 9.26
C GLU A 50 -16.34 3.87 8.03
N ASP A 51 -15.49 4.29 7.09
CA ASP A 51 -15.13 3.49 5.91
C ASP A 51 -14.23 2.31 6.30
N ILE A 52 -13.46 2.44 7.39
CA ILE A 52 -12.59 1.38 7.93
C ILE A 52 -13.32 0.59 9.04
N GLY A 53 -14.05 1.27 9.94
CA GLY A 53 -14.70 0.61 11.06
C GLY A 53 -13.73 0.00 12.09
N PRO A 54 -14.24 -0.66 13.14
CA PRO A 54 -13.42 -1.12 14.28
C PRO A 54 -12.51 -2.31 13.97
N SER A 55 -12.90 -3.18 13.03
CA SER A 55 -12.19 -4.40 12.65
C SER A 55 -11.60 -4.36 11.23
N GLY A 56 -11.64 -3.19 10.58
CA GLY A 56 -11.20 -3.04 9.19
C GLY A 56 -9.72 -2.78 9.02
N LYS A 57 -9.33 -2.49 7.78
CA LYS A 57 -7.94 -2.39 7.36
C LYS A 57 -7.71 -1.31 6.31
N LEU A 58 -6.54 -0.69 6.39
CA LEU A 58 -5.93 0.06 5.29
C LEU A 58 -4.96 -0.88 4.58
N ILE A 59 -5.02 -0.90 3.25
CA ILE A 59 -4.07 -1.62 2.41
C ILE A 59 -3.46 -0.62 1.43
N LEU A 60 -2.13 -0.55 1.43
CA LEU A 60 -1.34 0.19 0.45
C LEU A 60 -0.65 -0.82 -0.45
N ILE A 61 -0.77 -0.67 -1.76
CA ILE A 61 -0.09 -1.54 -2.71
C ILE A 61 1.02 -0.74 -3.38
N PHE A 62 2.25 -1.25 -3.27
CA PHE A 62 3.39 -0.71 -3.97
C PHE A 62 3.84 -1.66 -5.06
N GLU A 63 4.28 -1.10 -6.17
CA GLU A 63 4.75 -1.86 -7.33
C GLU A 63 6.09 -1.31 -7.82
N ARG A 64 6.91 -2.19 -8.39
CA ARG A 64 8.15 -1.79 -9.05
C ARG A 64 7.85 -0.73 -10.10
N TYR A 65 8.64 0.34 -10.05
CA TYR A 65 8.46 1.50 -10.89
C TYR A 65 9.81 1.91 -11.50
N GLN A 66 9.76 2.37 -12.74
CA GLN A 66 10.90 2.99 -13.41
C GLN A 66 10.54 4.40 -13.87
N ALA A 67 11.36 5.38 -13.49
CA ALA A 67 11.21 6.76 -13.93
C ALA A 67 11.17 6.84 -15.46
N GLY A 68 10.18 7.56 -16.00
CA GLY A 68 9.97 7.70 -17.46
C GLY A 68 9.23 6.54 -18.11
N THR A 69 9.14 5.36 -17.48
CA THR A 69 8.44 4.18 -18.02
C THR A 69 7.10 3.93 -17.31
N GLY A 70 7.02 4.19 -16.01
CA GLY A 70 5.83 3.92 -15.21
C GLY A 70 5.97 2.69 -14.31
N ALA A 71 4.83 2.20 -13.83
CA ALA A 71 4.72 0.94 -13.08
C ALA A 71 4.95 -0.24 -14.02
N LEU A 72 5.67 -1.27 -13.57
CA LEU A 72 6.23 -2.32 -14.44
C LEU A 72 5.43 -3.63 -14.48
N GLY A 73 4.39 -3.76 -13.66
CA GLY A 73 3.49 -4.91 -13.56
C GLY A 73 4.04 -6.10 -12.76
N TYR A 74 5.11 -5.92 -11.97
CA TYR A 74 5.73 -6.99 -11.18
C TYR A 74 6.39 -6.46 -9.89
N PHE A 75 6.73 -7.38 -8.97
CA PHE A 75 7.11 -7.08 -7.59
C PHE A 75 6.09 -6.15 -6.92
N THR A 76 4.89 -6.70 -6.73
CA THR A 76 3.80 -6.01 -6.05
C THR A 76 3.81 -6.42 -4.59
N GLU A 77 3.96 -5.45 -3.68
CA GLU A 77 4.05 -5.68 -2.24
C GLU A 77 2.95 -4.90 -1.51
N PRO A 78 1.94 -5.61 -0.96
CA PRO A 78 0.88 -4.99 -0.18
C PRO A 78 1.32 -4.78 1.28
N ILE A 79 1.09 -3.59 1.79
CA ILE A 79 1.32 -3.21 3.19
C ILE A 79 -0.04 -2.97 3.84
N SER A 80 -0.37 -3.73 4.87
CA SER A 80 -1.68 -3.67 5.54
C SER A 80 -1.58 -3.21 6.98
N PHE A 81 -2.49 -2.34 7.40
CA PHE A 81 -2.65 -1.89 8.77
C PHE A 81 -4.07 -2.17 9.24
N ASP A 82 -4.23 -2.85 10.37
CA ASP A 82 -5.56 -2.96 11.01
C ASP A 82 -5.96 -1.65 11.71
N ALA A 83 -7.27 -1.44 11.87
CA ALA A 83 -7.81 -0.24 12.50
C ALA A 83 -7.26 -0.02 13.92
N ALA A 84 -7.00 -1.09 14.68
CA ALA A 84 -6.44 -0.99 16.03
C ALA A 84 -5.00 -0.44 16.02
N THR A 85 -4.20 -0.84 15.04
CA THR A 85 -2.85 -0.36 14.80
C THR A 85 -2.88 1.11 14.40
N LEU A 86 -3.74 1.46 13.44
CA LEU A 86 -3.95 2.85 13.00
C LEU A 86 -4.38 3.77 14.17
N LYS A 87 -5.20 3.27 15.11
CA LYS A 87 -5.60 4.00 16.35
C LYS A 87 -4.43 4.28 17.27
N LYS A 88 -3.51 3.32 17.39
CA LYS A 88 -2.36 3.44 18.30
C LYS A 88 -1.28 4.38 17.79
N ILE A 89 -1.04 4.40 16.47
CA ILE A 89 0.04 5.21 15.88
C ILE A 89 -0.36 6.68 15.68
N GLY A 90 -1.64 6.96 15.38
CA GLY A 90 -2.12 8.35 15.19
C GLY A 90 -1.53 9.06 13.96
N SER A 91 -1.96 10.31 13.71
CA SER A 91 -1.48 11.12 12.58
C SER A 91 -0.17 11.82 12.93
N GLY A 92 0.96 11.18 12.65
CA GLY A 92 2.29 11.80 12.86
C GLY A 92 3.45 10.82 12.95
N VAL A 93 3.16 9.54 13.15
CA VAL A 93 4.19 8.49 13.12
C VAL A 93 4.46 8.08 11.68
N SER A 94 5.70 8.24 11.24
CA SER A 94 6.15 7.75 9.94
C SER A 94 6.37 6.24 9.97
N TYR A 95 5.87 5.53 8.97
CA TYR A 95 6.23 4.16 8.64
C TYR A 95 7.28 4.15 7.54
N LYS A 96 8.28 3.28 7.71
CA LYS A 96 9.32 3.02 6.71
C LYS A 96 9.23 1.57 6.27
N VAL A 97 9.08 1.35 4.98
CA VAL A 97 9.01 0.01 4.38
C VAL A 97 10.18 -0.14 3.42
N ARG A 98 10.98 -1.18 3.63
CA ARG A 98 12.01 -1.59 2.68
C ARG A 98 11.48 -2.77 1.87
N PHE A 99 11.54 -2.66 0.55
CA PHE A 99 11.07 -3.73 -0.35
C PHE A 99 12.07 -4.88 -0.43
N SER A 100 11.54 -6.10 -0.42
CA SER A 100 12.32 -7.34 -0.30
C SER A 100 13.35 -7.57 -1.42
N ASP A 101 13.07 -7.08 -2.63
CA ASP A 101 13.90 -7.23 -3.83
C ASP A 101 14.83 -6.01 -4.08
N SER A 102 14.90 -5.06 -3.15
CA SER A 102 15.50 -3.74 -3.39
C SER A 102 16.17 -3.13 -2.15
N SER A 103 16.99 -2.11 -2.39
CA SER A 103 17.39 -1.14 -1.36
C SER A 103 16.40 0.02 -1.22
N THR A 104 15.38 0.09 -2.08
CA THR A 104 14.35 1.13 -2.03
C THR A 104 13.57 1.08 -0.72
N VAL A 105 13.45 2.26 -0.10
CA VAL A 105 12.64 2.48 1.09
C VAL A 105 11.51 3.46 0.74
N LYS A 106 10.31 3.19 1.25
CA LYS A 106 9.19 4.13 1.22
C LYS A 106 8.84 4.59 2.61
N VAL A 107 8.63 5.90 2.74
CA VAL A 107 8.25 6.55 3.98
C VAL A 107 6.88 7.19 3.81
N PHE A 108 5.97 6.94 4.73
CA PHE A 108 4.62 7.51 4.70
C PHE A 108 4.01 7.51 6.09
N TYR A 109 2.86 8.15 6.24
CA TYR A 109 2.25 8.38 7.54
C TYR A 109 0.78 7.96 7.47
N PRO A 110 0.48 6.71 7.87
CA PRO A 110 -0.88 6.20 7.88
C PRO A 110 -1.64 6.63 9.14
N SER A 111 -2.94 6.86 9.02
CA SER A 111 -3.87 7.10 10.12
C SER A 111 -5.22 6.42 9.81
N LEU A 112 -6.19 6.52 10.73
CA LEU A 112 -7.55 6.00 10.47
C LEU A 112 -8.31 6.70 9.37
N THR A 113 -7.92 7.93 9.04
CA THR A 113 -8.69 8.80 8.15
C THR A 113 -7.89 9.23 6.93
N GLY A 114 -6.65 8.75 6.80
CA GLY A 114 -5.85 9.04 5.63
C GLY A 114 -4.46 8.44 5.67
N VAL A 115 -3.75 8.70 4.58
CA VAL A 115 -2.34 8.38 4.44
C VAL A 115 -1.67 9.51 3.65
N HIS A 116 -0.50 9.97 4.11
CA HIS A 116 0.30 10.96 3.38
C HIS A 116 1.71 10.45 3.13
N GLY A 117 2.28 10.83 1.99
CA GLY A 117 3.63 10.48 1.59
C GLY A 117 4.70 11.32 2.29
N HIS A 118 5.95 11.16 1.87
CA HIS A 118 7.11 11.85 2.45
C HIS A 118 8.07 12.32 1.35
N GLY A 119 8.72 13.48 1.56
CA GLY A 119 9.68 14.06 0.60
C GLY A 119 10.85 13.14 0.23
N ASP A 120 11.39 12.40 1.21
CA ASP A 120 12.40 11.35 1.00
C ASP A 120 12.06 10.33 -0.10
N ASN A 121 10.79 10.12 -0.42
CA ASN A 121 10.41 9.21 -1.51
C ASN A 121 10.79 9.74 -2.91
N GLY A 122 11.15 11.03 -3.00
CA GLY A 122 11.70 11.67 -4.19
C GLY A 122 13.22 11.54 -4.35
N LEU A 123 13.93 10.94 -3.39
CA LEU A 123 15.35 10.64 -3.50
C LEU A 123 15.57 9.46 -4.47
N ASP A 124 16.65 9.48 -5.25
CA ASP A 124 16.87 8.49 -6.32
C ASP A 124 16.87 7.04 -5.82
N ALA A 125 17.46 6.77 -4.65
CA ALA A 125 17.45 5.45 -4.01
C ALA A 125 16.02 4.93 -3.71
N ASN A 126 15.06 5.84 -3.55
CA ASN A 126 13.69 5.56 -3.14
C ASN A 126 12.69 5.53 -4.32
N LYS A 127 13.15 5.73 -5.56
CA LYS A 127 12.31 5.75 -6.77
C LYS A 127 12.05 4.38 -7.39
N GLY A 128 12.55 3.28 -6.81
CA GLY A 128 12.37 1.95 -7.37
C GLY A 128 10.93 1.41 -7.29
N TYR A 129 10.06 2.08 -6.55
CA TYR A 129 8.67 1.69 -6.30
C TYR A 129 7.73 2.90 -6.37
N ALA A 130 6.48 2.64 -6.74
CA ALA A 130 5.38 3.61 -6.69
C ALA A 130 4.20 3.01 -5.92
N LEU A 131 3.45 3.86 -5.23
CA LEU A 131 2.14 3.50 -4.70
C LEU A 131 1.19 3.38 -5.89
N THR A 132 0.51 2.24 -6.02
CA THR A 132 -0.44 1.99 -7.10
C THR A 132 -1.87 1.94 -6.63
N HIS A 133 -2.11 1.47 -5.41
CA HIS A 133 -3.44 1.45 -4.83
C HIS A 133 -3.47 1.88 -3.36
N VAL A 134 -4.55 2.56 -3.00
CA VAL A 134 -4.96 2.80 -1.62
C VAL A 134 -6.35 2.21 -1.44
N LEU A 135 -6.43 1.12 -0.68
CA LEU A 135 -7.67 0.39 -0.47
C LEU A 135 -8.06 0.49 1.01
N VAL A 136 -9.33 0.81 1.25
CA VAL A 136 -9.93 0.80 2.59
C VAL A 136 -10.94 -0.34 2.62
N VAL A 137 -10.78 -1.18 3.64
CA VAL A 137 -11.58 -2.36 3.87
C VAL A 137 -12.33 -2.16 5.17
N LYS A 138 -13.66 -2.19 5.10
CA LYS A 138 -14.54 -2.03 6.25
C LYS A 138 -14.58 -3.33 7.05
N GLY A 139 -14.30 -3.20 8.33
CA GLY A 139 -14.55 -4.26 9.29
C GLY A 139 -16.04 -4.38 9.61
N LEU A 140 -16.53 -5.61 9.71
CA LEU A 140 -17.86 -5.93 10.25
C LEU A 140 -17.88 -5.80 11.78
#